data_AF-A0AAV9XYI9-F1
#
_entry.id   AF-A0AAV9XYI9-F1
#
_cell.length_a   1.000
_cell.length_b   1.000
_cell.length_c   1.000
_cell.angle_alpha   90.00
_cell.angle_beta   90.00
_cell.angle_gamma   90.00
#
_symmetry.space_group_name_H-M   'P 1'
#
loop_
_entity.id
_entity.type
_entity.pdbx_description
1 polymer ?
#
loop_
_entity_poly.entity_id
_entity_poly.type
_entity_poly.pdbx_seq_one_letter_code
_entity_poly.pdbx_strand_id
1 'polypeptide(L)'
;MDRRLESDDYDLGWIFALLVEFTAAVAILDEIHPWLPPQSELDDNAYEFGRVGSYNIIACLPNGVYGLTSAANVASHMRRSFP
;
A
#
# COMPACT_ATOMS: atom_id res chain seq x y z
N MET A 1 18.36 7.77 15.67
CA MET A 1 17.40 8.76 15.15
C MET A 1 16.56 8.03 14.15
N ASP A 2 15.28 7.86 14.41
CA ASP A 2 14.37 7.18 13.48
C ASP A 2 14.26 8.04 12.22
N ARG A 3 14.64 7.47 11.08
CA ARG A 3 14.57 8.15 9.79
C ARG A 3 13.10 8.32 9.44
N ARG A 4 12.68 9.56 9.15
CA ARG A 4 11.34 9.81 8.61
C ARG A 4 11.26 9.18 7.23
N LEU A 5 10.30 8.28 7.04
CA LEU A 5 10.03 7.63 5.76
C LEU A 5 9.21 8.57 4.87
N GLU A 6 9.55 8.61 3.58
CA GLU A 6 8.88 9.40 2.55
C GLU A 6 8.38 8.48 1.42
N SER A 7 7.60 9.00 0.47
CA SER A 7 7.01 8.17 -0.61
C SER A 7 8.05 7.36 -1.39
N ASP A 8 9.24 7.95 -1.62
CA ASP A 8 10.33 7.33 -2.37
C ASP A 8 11.03 6.17 -1.63
N ASP A 9 10.65 5.90 -0.37
CA ASP A 9 11.20 4.78 0.39
C ASP A 9 10.42 3.46 0.18
N TYR A 10 9.38 3.45 -0.66
CA TYR A 10 8.45 2.33 -0.84
C TYR A 10 8.44 1.79 -2.27
N ASP A 11 9.31 0.81 -2.54
CA ASP A 11 9.43 0.21 -3.88
C ASP A 11 8.41 -0.91 -4.17
N LEU A 12 7.69 -1.40 -3.15
CA LEU A 12 6.83 -2.58 -3.29
C LEU A 12 5.37 -2.28 -2.91
N GLY A 13 4.50 -2.34 -3.93
CA GLY A 13 3.05 -2.32 -3.75
C GLY A 13 2.48 -3.74 -3.64
N TRP A 14 1.70 -4.01 -2.59
CA TRP A 14 1.01 -5.27 -2.38
C TRP A 14 -0.52 -5.05 -2.43
N ILE A 15 -1.15 -5.56 -3.48
CA ILE A 15 -2.60 -5.43 -3.71
C ILE A 15 -3.30 -6.72 -3.32
N PHE A 16 -4.36 -6.61 -2.52
CA PHE A 16 -5.14 -7.74 -2.02
C PHE A 16 -6.52 -7.76 -2.64
N ALA A 17 -7.06 -8.95 -2.93
CA ALA A 17 -8.41 -9.06 -3.47
C ALA A 17 -9.46 -9.17 -2.35
N LEU A 18 -9.07 -9.70 -1.19
CA LEU A 18 -9.96 -9.98 -0.06
C LEU A 18 -9.46 -9.34 1.23
N LEU A 19 -10.41 -8.91 2.07
CA LEU A 19 -10.12 -8.37 3.39
C LEU A 19 -9.35 -9.36 4.27
N VAL A 20 -9.64 -10.66 4.18
CA VAL A 20 -8.92 -11.67 4.96
C VAL A 20 -7.44 -11.77 4.59
N GLU A 21 -7.11 -11.60 3.32
CA GLU A 21 -5.72 -11.61 2.83
C GLU A 21 -4.99 -10.35 3.30
N PHE A 22 -5.65 -9.20 3.18
CA PHE A 22 -5.12 -7.92 3.65
C PHE A 22 -4.86 -7.94 5.16
N THR A 23 -5.82 -8.38 5.96
CA THR A 23 -5.66 -8.48 7.43
C THR A 23 -4.53 -9.43 7.80
N ALA A 24 -4.41 -10.57 7.11
CA ALA A 24 -3.31 -11.49 7.34
C ALA A 24 -1.96 -10.86 6.99
N ALA A 25 -1.87 -10.12 5.88
CA ALA A 25 -0.64 -9.47 5.46
C ALA A 25 -0.21 -8.33 6.41
N VAL A 26 -1.15 -7.51 6.86
CA VAL A 26 -0.86 -6.46 7.86
C VAL A 26 -0.40 -7.09 9.18
N ALA A 27 -0.98 -8.23 9.58
CA ALA A 27 -0.61 -8.93 10.80
C ALA A 27 0.81 -9.54 10.78
N ILE A 28 1.40 -9.77 9.60
CA ILE A 28 2.76 -10.31 9.46
C ILE A 28 3.83 -9.24 9.21
N LEU A 29 3.46 -7.95 9.18
CA LEU A 29 4.42 -6.87 9.06
C LEU A 29 5.37 -6.86 10.26
N ASP A 30 6.67 -6.69 10.01
CA ASP A 30 7.66 -6.49 11.05
C ASP A 30 7.49 -5.13 11.74
N GLU A 31 7.01 -4.14 10.98
CA GLU A 31 6.75 -2.78 11.44
C GLU A 31 5.59 -2.18 10.65
N ILE A 32 4.68 -1.48 11.33
CA ILE A 32 3.66 -0.64 10.71
C ILE A 32 4.17 0.80 10.74
N HIS A 33 4.24 1.43 9.57
CA HIS A 33 4.70 2.80 9.44
C HIS A 33 3.52 3.79 9.52
N PRO A 34 3.78 5.06 9.86
CA PRO A 34 2.77 6.11 9.74
C PRO A 34 2.22 6.23 8.32
N TRP A 35 0.93 6.53 8.21
CA TRP A 35 0.29 6.77 6.93
C TRP A 35 0.91 7.97 6.21
N LEU A 36 1.14 7.82 4.91
CA LEU A 36 1.61 8.89 4.03
C LEU A 36 0.52 9.25 3.01
N PRO A 37 0.28 10.55 2.77
CA PRO A 37 -0.67 10.98 1.76
C PRO A 37 -0.18 10.61 0.35
N PRO A 38 -1.07 10.06 -0.52
CA PRO A 38 -0.74 9.88 -1.91
C PRO A 38 -0.47 11.23 -2.58
N GLN A 39 0.52 11.29 -3.48
CA GLN A 39 0.84 12.53 -4.19
C GLN A 39 -0.24 12.94 -5.21
N SER A 40 -1.07 11.99 -5.65
CA SER A 40 -2.18 12.26 -6.57
C SER A 40 -3.49 12.44 -5.82
N GLU A 41 -4.14 13.60 -5.98
CA GLU A 41 -5.48 13.89 -5.45
C GLU A 41 -6.59 12.99 -6.03
N LEU A 42 -6.29 12.26 -7.12
CA LEU A 42 -7.22 11.32 -7.75
C LEU A 42 -7.07 9.89 -7.20
N ASP A 43 -6.15 9.68 -6.27
CA ASP A 43 -5.94 8.39 -5.63
C ASP A 43 -6.84 8.25 -4.39
N ASP A 44 -7.95 7.54 -4.56
CA ASP A 44 -8.95 7.25 -3.53
C ASP A 44 -8.73 5.88 -2.86
N ASN A 45 -7.57 5.26 -3.06
CA ASN A 45 -7.27 3.97 -2.45
C ASN A 45 -6.94 4.09 -0.96
N ALA A 46 -7.30 3.05 -0.22
CA ALA A 46 -6.89 2.88 1.16
C ALA A 46 -5.55 2.11 1.21
N TYR A 47 -4.55 2.73 1.84
CA TYR A 47 -3.20 2.17 1.98
C TYR A 47 -2.83 1.97 3.44
N GLU A 48 -2.11 0.88 3.69
CA GLU A 48 -1.33 0.66 4.90
C GLU A 48 0.15 0.60 4.53
N PHE A 49 1.00 1.17 5.38
CA PHE A 49 2.44 1.24 5.15
C PHE A 49 3.15 0.40 6.19
N GLY A 50 4.19 -0.33 5.78
CA GLY A 50 4.95 -1.14 6.71
C GLY A 50 6.21 -1.73 6.14
N ARG A 51 6.81 -2.66 6.89
CA ARG A 51 8.02 -3.37 6.50
C ARG A 51 7.84 -4.88 6.58
N VAL A 52 8.37 -5.59 5.58
CA VAL A 52 8.57 -7.05 5.62
C VAL A 52 10.03 -7.33 5.28
N GLY A 53 10.78 -7.89 6.22
CA GLY A 53 12.22 -8.05 6.15
C GLY A 53 12.92 -6.71 5.95
N SER A 54 13.56 -6.56 4.79
CA SER A 54 14.29 -5.34 4.41
C SER A 54 13.52 -4.45 3.44
N TYR A 55 12.27 -4.78 3.11
CA TYR A 55 11.47 -4.05 2.13
C TYR A 55 10.36 -3.26 2.82
N ASN A 56 10.28 -1.96 2.52
CA ASN A 56 9.11 -1.17 2.86
C ASN A 56 8.04 -1.41 1.81
N ILE A 57 6.80 -1.61 2.28
CA ILE A 57 5.69 -2.00 1.43
C ILE A 57 4.50 -1.05 1.60
N ILE A 58 3.72 -0.91 0.52
CA ILE A 58 2.41 -0.25 0.53
C ILE A 58 1.37 -1.35 0.29
N ALA A 59 0.61 -1.69 1.32
CA ALA A 59 -0.47 -2.66 1.23
C ALA A 59 -1.79 -1.95 0.88
N CYS A 60 -2.55 -2.47 -0.09
CA CYS A 60 -3.84 -1.91 -0.50
C CYS A 60 -4.91 -2.98 -0.62
N LEU A 61 -6.08 -2.70 -0.04
CA LEU A 61 -7.32 -3.40 -0.32
C LEU A 61 -8.21 -2.46 -1.18
N PRO A 62 -8.49 -2.79 -2.45
CA PRO A 62 -9.44 -2.04 -3.25
C PRO A 62 -10.79 -1.99 -2.54
N ASN A 63 -11.52 -0.87 -2.66
CA ASN A 63 -12.72 -0.55 -1.89
C ASN A 63 -13.92 -1.50 -2.14
N GLY A 64 -13.84 -2.73 -1.67
CA GLY A 64 -14.90 -3.75 -1.74
C GLY A 64 -15.20 -4.32 -3.14
N VAL A 65 -14.47 -3.89 -4.18
CA VAL A 65 -14.65 -4.39 -5.55
C VAL A 65 -13.50 -5.34 -5.88
N TYR A 66 -13.78 -6.63 -5.94
CA TYR A 66 -12.81 -7.63 -6.40
C TYR A 66 -12.76 -7.65 -7.95
N GLY A 67 -11.61 -8.07 -8.48
CA GLY A 67 -11.45 -8.35 -9.90
C GLY A 67 -10.33 -7.56 -10.58
N LEU A 68 -10.04 -7.95 -11.81
CA LEU A 68 -8.88 -7.46 -12.57
C LEU A 68 -8.89 -5.94 -12.77
N THR A 69 -10.05 -5.36 -13.13
CA THR A 69 -10.18 -3.93 -13.36
C THR A 69 -9.91 -3.11 -12.10
N SER A 70 -10.39 -3.57 -10.95
CA SER A 70 -10.15 -2.88 -9.69
C SER A 70 -8.67 -2.94 -9.30
N ALA A 71 -8.05 -4.13 -9.38
CA ALA A 71 -6.61 -4.27 -9.13
C ALA A 71 -5.75 -3.43 -10.09
N ALA A 72 -6.13 -3.35 -11.37
CA ALA A 72 -5.43 -2.52 -12.35
C ALA A 72 -5.55 -1.02 -12.04
N ASN A 73 -6.71 -0.56 -11.55
CA ASN A 73 -6.89 0.83 -11.12
C ASN A 73 -6.02 1.14 -9.90
N VAL A 74 -6.02 0.28 -8.88
CA VAL A 74 -5.15 0.41 -7.70
C VAL A 74 -3.69 0.51 -8.12
N ALA A 75 -3.20 -0.42 -8.94
CA ALA A 75 -1.82 -0.41 -9.41
C ALA A 75 -1.48 0.88 -10.19
N SER A 76 -2.42 1.36 -11.01
CA SER A 76 -2.25 2.58 -11.79
C SER A 76 -2.19 3.83 -10.90
N HIS A 77 -2.97 3.85 -9.82
CA HIS A 77 -2.98 4.92 -8.83
C HIS A 77 -1.72 4.91 -7.97
N MET A 78 -1.35 3.74 -7.42
CA MET A 78 -0.11 3.55 -6.66
C MET A 78 1.09 4.09 -7.43
N ARG A 79 1.24 3.71 -8.70
CA ARG A 79 2.35 4.16 -9.56
C ARG A 79 2.37 5.67 -9.80
N ARG A 80 1.23 6.36 -9.72
CA ARG A 80 1.14 7.83 -9.86
C ARG A 80 1.40 8.56 -8.55
N SER A 81 1.11 7.92 -7.42
CA SER A 81 1.14 8.51 -6.09
C SER A 81 2.43 8.24 -5.33
N PHE A 82 3.15 7.18 -5.67
CA PHE A 82 4.38 6.73 -5.01
C PHE A 82 5.43 6.43 -6.11
N PRO A 83 6.47 7.28 -6.24
CA PRO A 83 7.49 7.19 -7.30
C PRO A 83 8.43 5.99 -7.19
#